data_AF-A0A553UQJ4-F1
#
_entry.id   AF-A0A553UQJ4-F1
#
_cell.length_a   1.000
_cell.length_b   1.000
_cell.length_c   1.000
_cell.angle_alpha   90.00
_cell.angle_beta   90.00
_cell.angle_gamma   90.00
#
_symmetry.space_group_name_H-M   'P 1'
#
loop_
_entity.id
_entity.type
_entity.pdbx_description
1 polymer ?
#
loop_
_entity_poly.entity_id
_entity_poly.type
_entity_poly.pdbx_seq_one_letter_code
_entity_poly.pdbx_strand_id
1 'polypeptide(L)'
;MALPPTDTVKIRDVLRRAQQRSRELSRTQQIQIGEDLYCRIAPGGSKFLLFSLDSEPDHATAEAIAQGLGFESPEYGWHQGETLRSLTVVDLAAKPEALPDALETEPQEPPPS
;
A
#
# COMPACT_ATOMS: atom_id res chain seq x y z
N MET A 1 23.27 9.78 -30.18
CA MET A 1 22.94 8.80 -29.12
C MET A 1 21.65 8.11 -29.54
N ALA A 2 21.59 6.78 -29.52
CA ALA A 2 20.35 6.07 -29.83
C ALA A 2 19.36 6.23 -28.66
N LEU A 3 18.10 6.51 -28.96
CA LEU A 3 17.05 6.50 -27.94
C LEU A 3 16.95 5.08 -27.37
N PRO A 4 16.87 4.90 -26.03
CA PRO A 4 16.64 3.59 -25.46
C PRO A 4 15.32 3.03 -26.03
N PRO A 5 15.24 1.70 -26.23
CA PRO A 5 14.04 1.07 -26.77
C PRO A 5 12.83 1.35 -25.87
N THR A 6 11.63 1.39 -26.48
CA THR A 6 10.38 1.47 -25.74
C THR A 6 10.15 0.17 -24.99
N ASP A 7 10.33 0.19 -23.67
CA ASP A 7 10.05 -0.95 -22.80
C ASP A 7 8.59 -0.92 -22.32
N THR A 8 7.89 -2.05 -22.49
CA THR A 8 6.54 -2.24 -21.95
C THR A 8 6.64 -2.89 -20.58
N VAL A 9 6.22 -2.18 -19.53
CA VAL A 9 6.10 -2.71 -18.16
C VAL A 9 4.64 -3.06 -17.86
N LYS A 10 4.41 -4.24 -17.27
CA LYS A 10 3.08 -4.63 -16.83
C LYS A 10 2.73 -3.88 -15.55
N ILE A 11 1.52 -3.34 -15.46
CA ILE A 11 1.06 -2.63 -14.26
C ILE A 11 1.14 -3.49 -12.98
N ARG A 12 0.93 -4.81 -13.10
CA ARG A 12 1.09 -5.75 -11.98
C ARG A 12 2.51 -5.76 -11.41
N ASP A 13 3.53 -5.64 -12.26
CA ASP A 13 4.92 -5.61 -11.82
C ASP A 13 5.24 -4.30 -11.10
N VAL A 14 4.67 -3.19 -11.56
CA VAL A 14 4.76 -1.88 -10.89
C VAL A 14 4.13 -1.94 -9.50
N LEU A 15 2.92 -2.51 -9.40
CA LEU A 15 2.22 -2.70 -8.12
C LEU A 15 3.03 -3.55 -7.15
N ARG A 16 3.54 -4.70 -7.59
CA ARG A 16 4.38 -5.59 -6.75
C ARG A 16 5.66 -4.92 -6.30
N ARG A 17 6.34 -4.19 -7.19
CA ARG A 17 7.56 -3.44 -6.84
C ARG A 17 7.28 -2.33 -5.82
N ALA A 18 6.15 -1.63 -5.95
CA ALA A 18 5.75 -0.64 -4.96
C ALA A 18 5.38 -1.28 -3.62
N GLN A 19 4.67 -2.41 -3.62
CA GLN A 19 4.39 -3.17 -2.40
C GLN A 19 5.68 -3.60 -1.69
N GLN A 20 6.61 -4.20 -2.42
CA GLN A 20 7.91 -4.58 -1.88
C GLN A 20 8.64 -3.39 -1.27
N ARG A 21 8.72 -2.26 -1.98
CA ARG A 21 9.34 -1.03 -1.46
C ARG A 21 8.63 -0.47 -0.23
N SER A 22 7.30 -0.59 -0.15
CA SER A 22 6.55 -0.15 1.04
C SER A 22 6.86 -0.97 2.29
N ARG A 23 7.24 -2.25 2.11
CA ARG A 23 7.72 -3.15 3.17
C ARG A 23 9.15 -2.82 3.54
N GLU A 24 10.05 -2.82 2.56
CA GLU A 24 11.49 -2.62 2.77
C GLU A 24 11.83 -1.24 3.36
N LEU A 25 11.14 -0.20 2.93
CA LEU A 25 11.44 1.18 3.33
C LEU A 25 10.50 1.70 4.41
N SER A 26 9.50 0.93 4.83
CA SER A 26 8.45 1.36 5.75
C SER A 26 7.84 2.72 5.36
N ARG A 27 7.65 2.94 4.05
CA ARG A 27 7.21 4.21 3.48
C ARG A 27 6.07 3.99 2.48
N THR A 28 5.08 4.88 2.52
CA THR A 28 4.00 4.92 1.53
C THR A 28 4.58 5.01 0.13
N GLN A 29 4.13 4.14 -0.77
CA GLN A 29 4.41 4.24 -2.20
C GLN A 29 3.14 4.70 -2.92
N GLN A 30 3.26 5.70 -3.79
CA GLN A 30 2.17 6.19 -4.63
C GLN A 30 2.42 5.81 -6.08
N ILE A 31 1.41 5.25 -6.73
CA ILE A 31 1.41 4.92 -8.15
C ILE A 31 0.26 5.67 -8.81
N GLN A 32 0.55 6.39 -9.89
CA GLN A 32 -0.48 6.90 -10.80
C GLN A 32 -0.81 5.80 -11.81
N ILE A 33 -2.07 5.42 -11.90
CA ILE A 33 -2.54 4.31 -12.73
C ILE A 33 -3.49 4.76 -13.86
N GLY A 34 -3.94 6.01 -13.82
CA GLY A 34 -4.69 6.68 -14.87
C GLY A 34 -4.40 8.18 -14.84
N GLU A 35 -5.11 8.96 -15.65
CA GLU A 35 -4.92 10.42 -15.73
C GLU A 35 -5.07 11.09 -14.35
N ASP A 36 -6.15 10.78 -13.64
CA ASP A 36 -6.44 11.31 -12.30
C ASP A 36 -6.57 10.24 -11.21
N LEU A 37 -6.22 8.98 -11.53
CA LEU A 37 -6.41 7.84 -10.64
C LEU A 37 -5.09 7.40 -9.99
N TYR A 38 -5.09 7.32 -8.66
CA TYR A 38 -3.91 7.06 -7.86
C TYR A 38 -4.14 5.92 -6.85
N CYS A 39 -3.12 5.10 -6.67
CA CYS A 39 -3.05 4.06 -5.65
C CYS A 39 -1.92 4.37 -4.67
N ARG A 40 -2.25 4.51 -3.38
CA ARG A 40 -1.29 4.66 -2.27
C ARG A 40 -1.20 3.38 -1.48
N ILE A 41 -0.08 2.68 -1.58
CA ILE A 41 0.22 1.51 -0.75
C ILE A 41 0.86 2.01 0.54
N ALA A 42 0.25 1.69 1.68
CA ALA A 42 0.76 2.11 2.97
C ALA A 42 2.02 1.33 3.38
N PRO A 43 2.79 1.82 4.38
CA PRO A 43 3.88 1.05 4.98
C PRO A 43 3.43 -0.37 5.37
N GLY A 44 4.29 -1.37 5.13
CA GLY A 44 3.99 -2.78 5.36
C GLY A 44 3.25 -3.49 4.20
N GLY A 45 2.71 -2.74 3.24
CA GLY A 45 2.20 -3.33 1.99
C GLY A 45 0.97 -4.23 2.11
N SER A 46 0.26 -4.18 3.24
CA SER A 46 -0.97 -4.93 3.53
C SER A 46 -2.25 -4.11 3.36
N LYS A 47 -2.14 -2.82 3.05
CA LYS A 47 -3.28 -1.96 2.77
C LYS A 47 -2.94 -0.92 1.71
N PHE A 48 -3.94 -0.51 0.94
CA PHE A 48 -3.82 0.60 0.02
C PHE A 48 -5.06 1.48 0.00
N LEU A 49 -4.90 2.69 -0.50
CA LEU A 49 -5.97 3.65 -0.76
C LEU A 49 -6.02 3.93 -2.26
N LEU A 50 -7.17 3.67 -2.88
CA LEU A 50 -7.47 4.06 -4.25
C LEU A 50 -8.28 5.35 -4.24
N PHE A 51 -7.84 6.36 -4.99
CA PHE A 51 -8.55 7.63 -5.07
C PHE A 51 -8.38 8.30 -6.42
N SER A 52 -9.37 9.10 -6.82
CA SER A 52 -9.34 9.90 -8.03
C SER A 52 -9.53 11.38 -7.70
N LEU A 53 -8.90 12.26 -8.48
CA LEU A 53 -8.99 13.72 -8.27
C LEU A 53 -10.25 14.35 -8.87
N ASP A 54 -10.79 13.76 -9.94
CA ASP A 54 -11.94 14.30 -10.69
C ASP A 54 -13.18 13.39 -10.63
N SER A 55 -13.01 12.13 -10.20
CA SER A 55 -14.09 11.14 -10.21
C SER A 55 -14.11 10.26 -8.97
N GLU A 56 -15.14 9.44 -8.87
CA GLU A 56 -15.17 8.34 -7.91
C GLU A 56 -14.36 7.15 -8.46
N PRO A 57 -13.42 6.59 -7.69
CA PRO A 57 -12.72 5.38 -8.11
C PRO A 57 -13.68 4.20 -8.18
N ASP A 58 -13.50 3.33 -9.17
CA ASP A 58 -14.37 2.16 -9.35
C ASP A 58 -13.92 0.95 -8.51
N HIS A 59 -14.90 0.18 -8.01
CA HIS A 59 -14.65 -1.01 -7.20
C HIS A 59 -13.91 -2.11 -7.97
N ALA A 60 -14.21 -2.33 -9.25
CA ALA A 60 -13.53 -3.36 -10.04
C ALA A 60 -12.04 -3.02 -10.23
N THR A 61 -11.70 -1.73 -10.26
CA THR A 61 -10.30 -1.30 -10.28
C THR A 61 -9.60 -1.62 -8.96
N ALA A 62 -10.23 -1.37 -7.82
CA ALA A 62 -9.67 -1.74 -6.52
C ALA A 62 -9.49 -3.27 -6.39
N GLU A 63 -10.44 -4.06 -6.87
CA GLU A 63 -10.34 -5.51 -6.92
C GLU A 63 -9.15 -5.98 -7.78
N ALA A 64 -8.99 -5.42 -8.98
CA ALA A 64 -7.87 -5.75 -9.86
C ALA A 64 -6.51 -5.40 -9.23
N ILE A 65 -6.44 -4.30 -8.48
CA ILE A 65 -5.22 -3.90 -7.74
C ILE A 65 -4.96 -4.88 -6.59
N ALA A 66 -5.97 -5.22 -5.79
CA ALA A 66 -5.84 -6.19 -4.70
C ALA A 66 -5.34 -7.54 -5.21
N GLN A 67 -5.87 -8.03 -6.33
CA GLN A 67 -5.39 -9.23 -7.02
C GLN A 67 -3.94 -9.08 -7.50
N GLY A 68 -3.57 -7.92 -8.05
CA GLY A 68 -2.20 -7.61 -8.49
C GLY A 68 -1.19 -7.63 -7.35
N LEU A 69 -1.61 -7.16 -6.17
CA LEU A 69 -0.85 -7.15 -4.91
C LEU A 69 -0.87 -8.49 -4.17
N GLY A 70 -1.67 -9.45 -4.63
CA GLY A 70 -1.80 -10.78 -4.03
C GLY A 70 -2.50 -10.77 -2.67
N PHE A 71 -3.46 -9.88 -2.45
CA PHE A 71 -4.26 -9.89 -1.23
C PHE A 71 -5.16 -11.13 -1.21
N GLU A 72 -5.13 -11.89 -0.11
CA GLU A 72 -5.89 -13.14 0.02
C GLU A 72 -7.29 -12.90 0.57
N SER A 73 -7.45 -11.96 1.51
CA SER A 73 -8.73 -11.61 2.12
C SER A 73 -8.94 -10.09 2.13
N PRO A 74 -9.16 -9.47 0.95
CA PRO A 74 -9.35 -8.03 0.85
C PRO A 74 -10.70 -7.58 1.43
N GLU A 75 -10.65 -6.62 2.34
CA GLU A 75 -11.81 -5.87 2.84
C GLU A 75 -11.81 -4.45 2.26
N TYR A 76 -12.99 -3.98 1.85
CA TYR A 76 -13.17 -2.71 1.14
C TYR A 76 -13.92 -1.71 2.03
N GLY A 77 -13.32 -0.56 2.27
CA GLY A 77 -13.88 0.53 3.07
C GLY A 77 -13.97 1.82 2.26
N TRP A 78 -15.19 2.32 2.07
CA TRP A 78 -15.41 3.59 1.40
C TRP A 78 -15.17 4.77 2.34
N HIS A 79 -14.42 5.76 1.86
CA HIS A 79 -14.24 7.03 2.54
C HIS A 79 -14.60 8.18 1.59
N GLN A 80 -15.62 8.95 1.98
CA GLN A 80 -16.02 10.17 1.30
C GLN A 80 -15.56 11.37 2.14
N GLY A 81 -14.44 11.99 1.75
CA GLY A 81 -14.05 13.30 2.27
C GLY A 81 -14.80 14.43 1.56
N GLU A 82 -14.71 15.66 2.07
CA GLU A 82 -15.34 16.85 1.45
C GLU A 82 -14.84 17.12 0.02
N THR A 83 -13.62 16.71 -0.32
CA THR A 83 -12.97 16.98 -1.61
C THR A 83 -12.48 15.74 -2.35
N LEU A 84 -12.58 14.54 -1.74
CA LEU A 84 -11.93 13.36 -2.29
C LEU A 84 -12.70 12.08 -1.96
N ARG A 85 -13.14 11.37 -3.00
CA ARG A 85 -13.74 10.04 -2.89
C ARG A 85 -12.65 8.99 -2.98
N SER A 86 -12.61 8.08 -2.02
CA SER A 86 -11.57 7.08 -1.95
C SER A 86 -12.08 5.75 -1.43
N LEU A 87 -11.41 4.69 -1.87
CA LEU A 87 -11.69 3.30 -1.50
C LEU A 87 -10.43 2.73 -0.84
N THR A 88 -10.51 2.49 0.46
CA THR A 88 -9.46 1.80 1.22
C THR A 88 -9.64 0.31 1.06
N VAL A 89 -8.54 -0.40 0.84
CA VAL A 89 -8.52 -1.87 0.80
C VAL A 89 -7.47 -2.38 1.77
N VAL A 90 -7.85 -3.33 2.62
CA VAL A 90 -6.98 -3.95 3.62
C VAL A 90 -7.00 -5.46 3.41
N ASP A 91 -5.83 -6.10 3.42
CA ASP A 91 -5.75 -7.56 3.43
C ASP A 91 -5.83 -8.09 4.85
N LEU A 92 -6.94 -8.71 5.22
CA LEU A 92 -7.15 -9.28 6.56
C LEU A 92 -6.33 -10.55 6.81
N ALA A 93 -5.87 -11.20 5.75
CA ALA A 93 -5.00 -12.37 5.86
C ALA A 93 -3.53 -11.99 6.05
N ALA A 94 -3.16 -10.73 5.78
CA ALA A 94 -1.80 -10.26 5.98
C ALA A 94 -1.47 -10.32 7.47
N LYS A 95 -0.61 -11.28 7.83
CA LYS A 95 -0.03 -11.30 9.18
C LYS A 95 0.66 -9.95 9.39
N PRO A 96 0.44 -9.27 10.53
CA PRO A 96 1.32 -8.19 10.91
C PRO A 96 2.72 -8.82 10.98
N GLU A 97 3.59 -8.49 10.03
CA GLU A 97 5.02 -8.72 10.22
C GLU A 97 5.33 -7.97 11.50
N ALA A 98 5.57 -8.73 12.58
CA ALA A 98 6.00 -8.20 13.84
C ALA A 98 7.20 -7.30 13.53
N LEU A 99 7.03 -5.99 13.73
CA LEU A 99 8.16 -5.12 13.97
C LEU A 99 9.03 -5.86 14.98
N PRO A 100 10.34 -6.06 14.76
CA PRO A 100 11.19 -6.55 15.82
C PRO A 100 11.02 -5.58 16.98
N ASP A 101 10.47 -6.08 18.10
CA ASP A 101 10.46 -5.43 19.41
C ASP A 101 11.92 -5.28 19.85
N ALA A 102 12.65 -4.40 19.19
CA ALA A 102 13.98 -3.98 19.59
C ALA A 102 13.85 -2.88 20.65
N LEU A 103 13.17 -3.19 21.74
CA LEU A 103 13.28 -2.53 23.04
C LEU A 103 13.08 -3.61 24.11
N GLU A 104 14.01 -4.58 24.16
CA GLU A 104 14.35 -5.23 25.43
C GLU A 104 14.69 -4.13 26.43
N THR A 105 13.70 -3.71 27.21
CA THR A 105 13.91 -2.85 28.35
C THR A 105 14.43 -3.77 29.44
N GLU A 106 15.74 -3.73 29.70
CA GLU A 106 16.35 -4.42 30.83
C GLU A 106 15.54 -4.13 32.10
N PRO A 107 15.24 -5.14 32.95
CA PRO A 107 14.56 -4.89 34.21
C PRO A 107 15.49 -4.09 35.13
N GLN A 108 15.15 -2.82 35.38
CA GLN A 108 15.82 -2.03 36.41
C GLN A 108 15.50 -2.59 37.80
N GLU A 109 16.52 -3.10 38.48
CA GLU A 109 16.51 -3.31 39.92
C GLU A 109 16.36 -1.97 40.65
N PRO A 110 15.46 -1.83 41.63
CA PRO A 110 15.38 -0.61 42.43
C PRO A 110 16.59 -0.50 43.38
N PRO A 111 17.11 0.71 43.64
CA PRO A 111 18.26 0.89 44.52
C PRO A 111 17.89 0.55 45.98
N PRO A 112 18.85 0.02 46.78
CA PRO A 112 18.60 -0.30 48.18
C PRO A 112 18.42 0.99 49.00
N SER A 113 17.44 0.97 49.91
CA SER A 113 17.22 1.97 50.96
C SER A 113 18.08 1.70 52.20
#